data_AF-A0A0L9U2M9-F1
#
_entry.id   AF-A0A0L9U2M9-F1
#
_cell.length_a   1.000
_cell.length_b   1.000
_cell.length_c   1.000
_cell.angle_alpha   90.00
_cell.angle_beta   90.00
_cell.angle_gamma   90.00
#
_symmetry.space_group_name_H-M   'P 1'
#
loop_
_entity.id
_entity.type
_entity.pdbx_description
1 polymer ?
#
loop_
_entity_poly.entity_id
_entity_poly.type
_entity_poly.pdbx_seq_one_letter_code
_entity_poly.pdbx_strand_id
1 'polypeptide(L)'
;MAASSPMAIQLKSSFTRTLVSPKGLSSSSPLPLYPSRRHSTFTVKAIQSEKPTYQVIQPINGDPFIGSLETPVTSSPLIAWYLSNLPAYRTAVSPLLRGIEVGLAHGYLLVGPFVKAGPLRNTEYAGAAGSLAAGGLVAILSICLTIYGISSFNEGDASTAPSLTLTGRKKQPDQLQTADGWAKFTGGFFFGGISGVIWAYFLLYVLDLPYYIK
;
A
#
# COMPACT_ATOMS: atom_id res chain seq x y z
N MET A 1 3.02 61.40 8.49
CA MET A 1 3.82 60.19 8.18
C MET A 1 3.21 59.58 6.92
N ALA A 2 3.58 60.04 5.72
CA ALA A 2 4.69 59.54 4.88
C ALA A 2 4.61 57.99 4.71
N ALA A 3 4.04 57.49 3.60
CA ALA A 3 4.73 57.03 2.37
C ALA A 3 5.66 55.83 2.65
N SER A 4 5.66 54.70 1.94
CA SER A 4 5.58 54.47 0.49
C SER A 4 5.53 52.95 0.20
N SER A 5 4.89 52.55 -0.90
CA SER A 5 5.34 51.38 -1.67
C SER A 5 6.62 51.75 -2.41
N PRO A 6 7.53 50.80 -2.69
CA PRO A 6 7.83 50.58 -4.11
C PRO A 6 8.21 49.14 -4.52
N MET A 7 7.82 48.84 -5.76
CA MET A 7 8.57 48.16 -6.83
C MET A 7 9.09 46.72 -6.72
N ALA A 8 8.64 45.98 -7.72
CA ALA A 8 9.28 44.86 -8.41
C ALA A 8 10.80 44.96 -8.58
N ILE A 9 11.49 43.83 -8.38
CA ILE A 9 12.73 43.49 -9.07
C ILE A 9 12.64 42.03 -9.57
N GLN A 10 12.43 41.89 -10.87
CA GLN A 10 12.85 40.73 -11.66
C GLN A 10 14.37 40.58 -11.51
N LEU A 11 14.85 39.43 -11.03
CA LEU A 11 16.28 39.10 -11.12
C LEU A 11 16.48 37.85 -11.96
N LYS A 12 16.71 38.12 -13.24
CA LYS A 12 17.17 37.21 -14.27
C LYS A 12 18.63 36.85 -13.94
N SER A 13 18.85 35.72 -13.28
CA SER A 13 20.20 35.19 -13.04
C SER A 13 20.53 34.13 -14.08
N SER A 14 21.24 34.56 -15.12
CA SER A 14 21.87 33.71 -16.12
C SER A 14 23.15 33.15 -15.52
N PHE A 15 23.16 31.90 -15.08
CA PHE A 15 24.40 31.24 -14.65
C PHE A 15 25.09 30.62 -15.87
N THR A 16 25.86 31.45 -16.58
CA THR A 16 26.87 30.97 -17.53
C THR A 16 28.00 30.33 -16.74
N ARG A 17 28.04 28.99 -16.67
CA ARG A 17 29.19 28.28 -16.10
C ARG A 17 30.33 28.35 -17.11
N THR A 18 31.26 29.28 -16.88
CA THR A 18 32.57 29.36 -17.54
C THR A 18 33.38 28.11 -17.19
N LEU A 19 33.51 27.18 -18.13
CA LEU A 19 34.41 26.04 -18.01
C LEU A 19 35.83 26.51 -18.32
N VAL A 20 36.61 26.73 -17.27
CA VAL A 20 38.05 26.97 -17.31
C VAL A 20 38.74 25.68 -17.78
N SER A 21 39.48 25.77 -18.88
CA SER A 21 40.39 24.74 -19.37
C SER A 21 41.69 24.76 -18.57
N PRO A 22 42.21 23.60 -18.10
CA PRO A 22 43.62 23.49 -17.76
C PRO A 22 44.44 23.23 -19.03
N LYS A 23 45.51 24.02 -19.18
CA LYS A 23 46.60 23.83 -20.14
C LYS A 23 47.39 22.57 -19.80
N GLY A 24 47.62 21.71 -20.79
CA GLY A 24 48.64 20.66 -20.79
C GLY A 24 49.03 20.34 -22.23
N LEU A 25 50.28 20.64 -22.60
CA LEU A 25 50.86 20.38 -23.92
C LEU A 25 51.25 18.91 -24.07
N SER A 26 50.93 18.30 -25.22
CA SER A 26 51.89 17.47 -25.97
C SER A 26 51.35 17.04 -27.35
N SER A 27 52.24 17.19 -28.34
CA SER A 27 52.39 16.41 -29.59
C SER A 27 51.23 16.31 -30.60
N SER A 28 51.39 17.09 -31.68
CA SER A 28 51.35 16.68 -33.10
C SER A 28 50.33 15.62 -33.56
N SER A 29 49.26 16.05 -34.24
CA SER A 29 48.75 15.46 -35.51
C SER A 29 47.49 16.21 -35.99
N PRO A 30 47.28 16.46 -37.31
CA PRO A 30 46.07 17.07 -37.82
C PRO A 30 45.07 15.98 -38.26
N LEU A 31 43.92 15.88 -37.59
CA LEU A 31 42.79 15.09 -38.09
C LEU A 31 41.54 15.99 -38.19
N PRO A 32 40.79 15.92 -39.30
CA PRO A 32 39.70 16.86 -39.57
C PRO A 32 38.49 16.56 -38.68
N LEU A 33 38.04 17.55 -37.91
CA LEU A 33 36.82 17.46 -37.09
C LEU A 33 35.58 17.43 -37.99
N TYR A 34 34.89 16.29 -38.00
CA TYR A 34 33.49 16.17 -38.40
C TYR A 34 32.61 16.92 -37.38
N PRO A 35 31.63 17.76 -37.79
CA PRO A 35 30.73 18.39 -36.84
C PRO A 35 29.78 17.35 -36.25
N SER A 36 30.02 17.02 -34.97
CA SER A 36 29.12 16.22 -34.15
C SER A 36 27.76 16.91 -34.04
N ARG A 37 26.75 16.28 -34.63
CA ARG A 37 25.35 16.71 -34.64
C ARG A 37 24.84 16.73 -33.19
N ARG A 38 24.80 17.91 -32.58
CA ARG A 38 24.13 18.13 -31.29
C ARG A 38 22.66 17.79 -31.44
N HIS A 39 22.25 16.62 -30.96
CA HIS A 39 20.84 16.36 -30.69
C HIS A 39 20.40 17.27 -29.54
N SER A 40 19.69 18.34 -29.88
CA SER A 40 18.96 19.14 -28.89
C SER A 40 17.85 18.24 -28.34
N THR A 41 17.99 17.81 -27.09
CA THR A 41 16.88 17.23 -26.34
C THR A 41 15.94 18.36 -25.98
N PHE A 42 14.82 18.40 -26.70
CA PHE A 42 13.73 19.35 -26.48
C PHE A 42 12.94 18.90 -25.25
N THR A 43 13.29 19.42 -24.08
CA THR A 43 12.48 19.22 -22.87
C THR A 43 11.30 20.18 -22.92
N VAL A 44 10.12 19.68 -23.30
CA VAL A 44 8.85 20.41 -23.20
C VAL A 44 8.54 20.58 -21.71
N LYS A 45 8.70 21.80 -21.20
CA LYS A 45 7.98 22.21 -19.99
C LYS A 45 6.58 22.58 -20.41
N ALA A 46 5.59 21.79 -19.98
CA ALA A 46 4.19 22.11 -20.22
C ALA A 46 3.90 23.52 -19.70
N ILE A 47 3.37 24.37 -20.57
CA ILE A 47 2.91 25.72 -20.24
C ILE A 47 1.78 25.55 -19.22
N GLN A 48 2.08 25.85 -17.96
CA GLN A 48 1.08 25.94 -16.91
C GLN A 48 0.31 27.23 -17.16
N SER A 49 -0.94 27.11 -17.60
CA SER A 49 -1.85 28.23 -17.83
C SER A 49 -1.96 29.10 -16.58
N GLU A 50 -2.02 30.43 -16.76
CA GLU A 50 -1.93 31.47 -15.71
C GLU A 50 -3.04 31.43 -14.64
N LYS A 51 -4.00 30.52 -14.74
CA LYS A 51 -4.90 30.14 -13.66
C LYS A 51 -4.63 28.69 -13.30
N PRO A 52 -4.27 28.36 -12.04
CA PRO A 52 -4.22 26.98 -11.61
C PRO A 52 -5.65 26.44 -11.62
N THR A 53 -6.08 25.87 -12.74
CA THR A 53 -7.27 25.02 -12.78
C THR A 53 -7.03 23.95 -11.72
N TYR A 54 -7.90 23.90 -10.71
CA TYR A 54 -7.75 23.01 -9.57
C TYR A 54 -7.54 21.57 -10.06
N GLN A 55 -6.30 21.10 -9.98
CA GLN A 55 -5.92 19.79 -10.48
C GLN A 55 -5.94 18.80 -9.33
N VAL A 56 -6.98 17.95 -9.37
CA VAL A 56 -7.27 16.97 -8.33
C VAL A 56 -6.29 15.79 -8.35
N ILE A 57 -5.65 15.54 -9.49
CA ILE A 57 -4.73 14.42 -9.69
C ILE A 57 -3.29 14.94 -9.74
N GLN A 58 -2.47 14.52 -8.78
CA GLN A 58 -1.08 14.93 -8.64
C GLN A 58 -0.14 13.72 -8.72
N PRO A 59 1.13 13.89 -9.13
CA PRO A 59 2.11 12.81 -9.03
C PRO A 59 2.34 12.42 -7.55
N ILE A 60 2.59 11.14 -7.28
CA ILE A 60 2.78 10.64 -5.92
C ILE A 60 3.91 11.38 -5.20
N ASN A 61 3.61 12.00 -4.05
CA ASN A 61 4.55 12.78 -3.26
C ASN A 61 5.29 13.88 -4.05
N GLY A 62 4.70 14.37 -5.16
CA GLY A 62 5.32 15.36 -6.03
C GLY A 62 6.39 14.82 -7.00
N ASP A 63 6.67 13.51 -7.02
CA ASP A 63 7.65 12.89 -7.91
C ASP A 63 6.96 12.21 -9.12
N PRO A 64 7.08 12.77 -10.34
CA PRO A 64 6.42 12.22 -11.53
C PRO A 64 7.11 10.98 -12.11
N PHE A 65 8.24 10.52 -11.54
CA PHE A 65 8.96 9.35 -12.03
C PHE A 65 8.60 8.05 -11.30
N ILE A 66 7.78 8.13 -10.25
CA ILE A 66 7.23 6.98 -9.55
C ILE A 66 5.89 6.61 -10.18
N GLY A 67 5.70 5.32 -10.48
CA GLY A 67 4.52 4.79 -11.20
C GLY A 67 3.23 4.78 -10.37
N SER A 68 2.81 5.90 -9.77
CA SER A 68 1.54 6.07 -9.08
C SER A 68 1.08 7.54 -9.05
N LEU A 69 -0.22 7.77 -8.87
CA LEU A 69 -0.84 9.10 -8.85
C LEU A 69 -1.63 9.30 -7.54
N GLU A 70 -1.56 10.51 -6.99
CA GLU A 70 -2.43 10.99 -5.94
C GLU A 70 -3.77 11.37 -6.55
N THR A 71 -4.81 10.66 -6.16
CA THR A 71 -6.19 10.85 -6.57
C THR A 71 -7.03 10.97 -5.29
N PRO A 72 -8.27 11.47 -5.36
CA PRO A 72 -9.18 11.46 -4.22
C PRO A 72 -9.43 10.06 -3.65
N VAL A 73 -9.22 9.01 -4.45
CA VAL A 73 -9.36 7.61 -4.01
C VAL A 73 -8.11 7.14 -3.28
N THR A 74 -6.92 7.58 -3.67
CA THR A 74 -5.65 7.14 -3.08
C THR A 74 -5.17 8.01 -1.92
N SER A 75 -5.37 9.33 -2.00
CA SER A 75 -4.79 10.33 -1.07
C SER A 75 -5.84 11.24 -0.41
N SER A 76 -7.06 10.72 -0.15
CA SER A 76 -8.06 11.45 0.65
C SER A 76 -7.82 11.27 2.15
N PRO A 77 -8.03 12.31 2.99
CA PRO A 77 -7.89 12.22 4.44
C PRO A 77 -8.72 11.10 5.07
N LEU A 78 -9.94 10.85 4.56
CA LEU A 78 -10.82 9.81 5.08
C LEU A 78 -10.28 8.41 4.79
N ILE A 79 -9.86 8.17 3.54
CA ILE A 79 -9.33 6.86 3.12
C ILE A 79 -7.97 6.60 3.76
N ALA A 80 -7.10 7.61 3.82
CA ALA A 80 -5.82 7.50 4.51
C ALA A 80 -6.00 7.18 5.99
N TRP A 81 -6.98 7.81 6.66
CA TRP A 81 -7.31 7.50 8.05
C TRP A 81 -7.87 6.08 8.20
N TYR A 82 -8.81 5.68 7.34
CA TYR A 82 -9.42 4.34 7.38
C TYR A 82 -8.38 3.24 7.17
N LEU A 83 -7.56 3.35 6.12
CA LEU A 83 -6.52 2.36 5.81
C LEU A 83 -5.44 2.31 6.90
N SER A 84 -5.04 3.45 7.46
CA SER A 84 -4.03 3.49 8.53
C SER A 84 -4.48 2.80 9.82
N ASN A 85 -5.79 2.76 10.08
CA ASN A 85 -6.34 2.09 11.25
C ASN A 85 -6.62 0.59 11.03
N LEU A 86 -6.60 0.14 9.78
CA LEU A 86 -6.86 -1.25 9.41
C LEU A 86 -5.72 -2.16 9.88
N PRO A 87 -6.00 -3.39 10.35
CA PRO A 87 -4.98 -4.31 10.86
C PRO A 87 -3.81 -4.53 9.91
N ALA A 88 -4.05 -4.55 8.60
CA ALA A 88 -3.02 -4.75 7.58
C ALA A 88 -1.91 -3.67 7.63
N TYR A 89 -2.26 -2.41 7.88
CA TYR A 89 -1.31 -1.29 7.84
C TYR A 89 -0.88 -0.82 9.24
N ARG A 90 -1.36 -1.47 10.30
CA ARG A 90 -1.03 -1.12 11.69
C ARG A 90 0.34 -1.64 12.13
N THR A 91 1.39 -1.17 11.48
CA THR A 91 2.79 -1.66 11.62
C THR A 91 3.36 -1.69 13.05
N ALA A 92 2.79 -0.93 13.98
CA ALA A 92 3.26 -0.81 15.37
C ALA A 92 2.71 -1.90 16.31
N VAL A 93 1.72 -2.69 15.86
CA VAL A 93 1.10 -3.75 16.67
C VAL A 93 1.65 -5.11 16.26
N SER A 94 1.69 -6.05 17.21
CA SER A 94 2.19 -7.40 16.92
C SER A 94 1.37 -8.06 15.79
N PRO A 95 2.04 -8.80 14.87
CA PRO A 95 1.36 -9.47 13.76
C PRO A 95 0.26 -10.46 14.19
N LEU A 96 0.37 -11.04 15.39
CA LEU A 96 -0.61 -11.95 15.94
C LEU A 96 -1.99 -11.30 16.11
N LEU A 97 -2.05 -10.12 16.75
CA LEU A 97 -3.32 -9.43 16.98
C LEU A 97 -3.96 -9.00 15.67
N ARG A 98 -3.14 -8.59 14.70
CA ARG A 98 -3.63 -8.26 13.35
C ARG A 98 -4.22 -9.48 12.68
N GLY A 99 -3.54 -10.63 12.78
CA GLY A 99 -4.02 -11.90 12.27
C GLY A 99 -5.37 -12.28 12.86
N ILE A 100 -5.55 -12.11 14.17
CA ILE A 100 -6.83 -12.36 14.85
C ILE A 100 -7.94 -11.47 14.30
N GLU A 101 -7.72 -10.15 14.20
CA GLU A 101 -8.75 -9.22 13.72
C GLU A 101 -9.15 -9.50 12.27
N VAL A 102 -8.15 -9.79 11.41
CA VAL A 102 -8.39 -10.18 10.01
C VAL A 102 -9.12 -11.53 9.94
N GLY A 103 -8.65 -12.52 10.69
CA GLY A 103 -9.24 -13.85 10.73
C GLY A 103 -10.69 -13.80 11.20
N LEU A 104 -10.99 -13.08 12.27
CA LEU A 104 -12.33 -12.94 12.82
C LEU A 104 -13.29 -12.30 11.80
N ALA A 105 -12.88 -11.20 11.17
CA ALA A 105 -13.68 -10.55 10.14
C ALA A 105 -13.98 -11.47 8.95
N HIS A 106 -12.97 -12.20 8.45
CA HIS A 106 -13.15 -13.11 7.31
C HIS A 106 -13.93 -14.37 7.68
N GLY A 107 -13.68 -14.95 8.86
CA GLY A 107 -14.42 -16.10 9.36
C GLY A 107 -15.91 -15.79 9.53
N TYR A 108 -16.23 -14.61 10.07
CA TYR A 108 -17.61 -14.15 10.20
C TYR A 108 -18.27 -13.91 8.83
N LEU A 109 -17.56 -13.29 7.89
CA LEU A 109 -18.06 -12.98 6.55
C LEU A 109 -18.38 -14.24 5.74
N LEU A 110 -17.52 -15.26 5.80
CA LEU A 110 -17.64 -16.46 4.97
C LEU A 110 -18.85 -17.33 5.33
N VAL A 111 -19.32 -17.32 6.56
CA VAL A 111 -20.47 -18.13 6.99
C VAL A 111 -21.75 -17.76 6.24
N GLY A 112 -21.97 -16.47 5.97
CA GLY A 112 -23.20 -15.99 5.31
C GLY A 112 -23.47 -16.66 3.94
N PRO A 113 -22.53 -16.57 2.98
CA PRO A 113 -22.67 -17.23 1.68
C PRO A 113 -22.81 -18.76 1.77
N PHE A 114 -22.04 -19.43 2.63
CA PHE A 114 -22.10 -20.90 2.74
C PHE A 114 -23.40 -21.41 3.36
N VAL A 115 -24.01 -20.66 4.29
CA VAL A 115 -25.31 -21.04 4.88
C VAL A 115 -26.45 -20.76 3.89
N LYS A 116 -26.47 -19.58 3.25
CA LYS A 116 -27.61 -19.16 2.41
C LYS A 116 -27.56 -19.69 0.97
N ALA A 117 -26.37 -19.72 0.36
CA ALA A 117 -26.15 -20.18 -1.00
C ALA A 117 -25.55 -21.60 -1.05
N GLY A 118 -25.48 -22.29 0.09
CA GLY A 118 -24.96 -23.65 0.17
C GLY A 118 -25.88 -24.69 -0.47
N PRO A 119 -25.35 -25.87 -0.83
CA PRO A 119 -26.13 -26.96 -1.44
C PRO A 119 -27.22 -27.51 -0.49
N LEU A 120 -26.98 -27.43 0.82
CA LEU A 120 -27.87 -27.92 1.88
C LEU A 120 -28.77 -26.81 2.46
N ARG A 121 -28.91 -25.67 1.79
CA ARG A 121 -29.65 -24.49 2.30
C ARG A 121 -31.12 -24.74 2.66
N ASN A 122 -31.75 -25.75 2.06
CA ASN A 122 -33.18 -26.07 2.28
C ASN A 122 -33.38 -27.14 3.36
N THR A 123 -32.32 -27.60 4.02
CA THR A 123 -32.41 -28.61 5.09
C THR A 123 -32.22 -27.97 6.45
N GLU A 124 -32.71 -28.63 7.49
CA GLU A 124 -32.51 -28.23 8.89
C GLU A 124 -31.02 -28.18 9.30
N TYR A 125 -30.15 -28.85 8.55
CA TYR A 125 -28.70 -28.90 8.78
C TYR A 125 -27.90 -27.82 8.01
N ALA A 126 -28.56 -26.86 7.33
CA ALA A 126 -27.91 -25.79 6.57
C ALA A 126 -26.84 -25.04 7.39
N GLY A 127 -27.09 -24.87 8.69
CA GLY A 127 -26.19 -24.17 9.60
C GLY A 127 -24.89 -24.88 9.89
N ALA A 128 -24.99 -26.15 10.27
CA ALA A 128 -23.83 -26.99 10.56
C ALA A 128 -23.01 -27.23 9.30
N ALA A 129 -23.67 -27.45 8.16
CA ALA A 129 -22.99 -27.62 6.88
C ALA A 129 -22.29 -26.33 6.43
N GLY A 130 -22.93 -25.18 6.57
CA GLY A 130 -22.36 -23.89 6.18
C GLY A 130 -21.20 -23.44 7.06
N SER A 131 -21.28 -23.66 8.39
CA SER A 131 -20.18 -23.35 9.31
C SER A 131 -18.98 -24.30 9.13
N LEU A 132 -19.22 -25.59 8.88
CA LEU A 132 -18.15 -26.55 8.57
C LEU A 132 -17.43 -26.18 7.26
N ALA A 133 -18.19 -25.83 6.21
CA ALA A 133 -17.63 -25.42 4.93
C ALA A 133 -16.81 -24.12 5.06
N ALA A 134 -17.31 -23.13 5.81
CA ALA A 134 -16.59 -21.90 6.09
C ALA A 134 -15.29 -22.16 6.89
N GLY A 135 -15.35 -23.00 7.92
CA GLY A 135 -14.18 -23.40 8.70
C GLY A 135 -13.14 -24.15 7.85
N GLY A 136 -13.57 -25.02 6.94
CA GLY A 136 -12.72 -25.68 5.98
C GLY A 136 -12.02 -24.69 5.04
N LEU A 137 -12.74 -23.69 4.54
CA LEU A 137 -12.15 -22.63 3.70
C LEU A 137 -11.11 -21.80 4.49
N VAL A 138 -11.40 -21.45 5.74
CA VAL A 138 -10.43 -20.78 6.63
C VAL A 138 -9.17 -21.62 6.79
N ALA A 139 -9.29 -22.94 7.01
CA ALA A 139 -8.15 -23.83 7.13
C ALA A 139 -7.30 -23.88 5.85
N ILE A 140 -7.94 -23.95 4.68
CA ILE A 140 -7.25 -23.90 3.38
C ILE A 140 -6.51 -22.57 3.22
N LEU A 141 -7.15 -21.44 3.53
CA LEU A 141 -6.53 -20.12 3.49
C LEU A 141 -5.33 -20.03 4.46
N SER A 142 -5.45 -20.54 5.68
CA SER A 142 -4.33 -20.61 6.63
C SER A 142 -3.14 -21.39 6.08
N ILE A 143 -3.37 -22.50 5.38
CA ILE A 143 -2.31 -23.27 4.72
C ILE A 143 -1.69 -22.46 3.59
N CYS A 144 -2.49 -21.80 2.73
CA CYS A 144 -1.98 -20.93 1.68
C CYS A 144 -1.09 -19.80 2.25
N LEU A 145 -1.52 -19.17 3.34
CA LEU A 145 -0.73 -18.15 4.03
C LEU A 145 0.57 -18.74 4.60
N THR A 146 0.54 -19.96 5.11
CA THR A 146 1.74 -20.63 5.66
C THR A 146 2.75 -20.95 4.56
N ILE A 147 2.29 -21.47 3.41
CA ILE A 147 3.14 -21.73 2.23
C ILE A 147 3.74 -20.41 1.70
N TYR A 148 2.95 -19.33 1.68
CA TYR A 148 3.45 -18.00 1.33
C TYR A 148 4.55 -17.54 2.29
N GLY A 149 4.38 -17.75 3.59
CA GLY A 149 5.39 -17.41 4.60
C GLY A 149 6.71 -18.15 4.37
N ILE A 150 6.65 -19.45 4.12
CA ILE A 150 7.82 -20.31 3.89
C ILE A 150 8.53 -19.95 2.58
N SER A 151 7.79 -19.60 1.53
CA SER A 151 8.38 -19.27 0.22
C SER A 151 8.89 -17.83 0.12
N SER A 152 8.34 -16.90 0.91
CA SER A 152 8.64 -15.47 0.80
C SER A 152 9.67 -14.97 1.81
N PHE A 153 9.82 -15.63 2.96
CA PHE A 153 10.71 -15.19 4.03
C PHE A 153 11.67 -16.29 4.45
N ASN A 154 12.98 -16.02 4.43
CA ASN A 154 13.97 -16.91 5.04
C ASN A 154 14.16 -16.56 6.52
N GLU A 155 14.54 -17.55 7.32
CA GLU A 155 14.90 -17.33 8.72
C GLU A 155 16.19 -16.51 8.84
N GLY A 156 16.07 -15.34 9.48
CA GLY A 156 17.19 -14.41 9.71
C GLY A 156 17.20 -13.17 8.80
N ASP A 157 16.32 -13.08 7.81
CA ASP A 157 16.22 -11.90 6.95
C ASP A 157 15.58 -10.70 7.69
N ALA A 158 16.15 -9.51 7.47
CA ALA A 158 15.58 -8.27 7.97
C ALA A 158 14.26 -7.96 7.25
N SER A 159 13.32 -7.30 7.94
CA SER A 159 11.99 -7.00 7.40
C SER A 159 12.07 -6.25 6.06
N THR A 160 11.44 -6.83 5.03
CA THR A 160 11.35 -6.28 3.65
C THR A 160 10.40 -5.06 3.57
N ALA A 161 9.75 -4.69 4.67
CA ALA A 161 8.80 -3.59 4.68
C ALA A 161 9.48 -2.22 4.51
N PRO A 162 8.84 -1.27 3.80
CA PRO A 162 9.37 0.07 3.64
C PRO A 162 9.56 0.73 5.01
N SER A 163 10.81 1.06 5.33
CA SER A 163 11.21 1.75 6.57
C SER A 163 11.07 3.27 6.49
N LEU A 164 10.39 3.78 5.47
CA LEU A 164 10.13 5.20 5.25
C LEU A 164 8.64 5.47 5.16
N THR A 165 8.18 6.49 5.86
CA THR A 165 6.84 7.05 5.67
C THR A 165 6.79 7.94 4.42
N LEU A 166 5.59 8.25 3.95
CA LEU A 166 5.36 9.19 2.83
C LEU A 166 6.01 10.57 3.09
N THR A 167 6.13 10.99 4.35
CA THR A 167 6.80 12.24 4.75
C THR A 167 8.32 12.11 4.90
N GLY A 168 8.92 11.00 4.45
CA GLY A 168 10.36 10.73 4.57
C GLY A 168 10.85 10.38 5.98
N ARG A 169 9.96 10.27 6.98
CA ARG A 169 10.34 9.87 8.35
C ARG A 169 10.70 8.38 8.37
N LYS A 170 11.84 8.05 8.97
CA LYS A 170 12.26 6.67 9.25
C LYS A 170 11.24 6.01 10.20
N LYS A 171 10.59 4.96 9.72
CA LYS A 171 9.61 4.15 10.41
C LYS A 171 10.21 2.78 10.70
N GLN A 172 9.87 2.21 11.85
CA GLN A 172 10.26 0.83 12.15
C GLN A 172 9.65 -0.08 11.06
N PRO A 173 10.48 -0.89 10.37
CA PRO A 173 9.98 -1.76 9.32
C PRO A 173 8.99 -2.77 9.92
N ASP A 174 7.92 -3.05 9.19
CA ASP A 174 6.83 -3.89 9.68
C ASP A 174 7.35 -5.28 10.04
N GLN A 175 7.21 -5.67 11.30
CA GLN A 175 7.58 -7.00 11.77
C GLN A 175 6.79 -8.12 11.08
N LEU A 176 5.70 -7.79 10.38
CA LEU A 176 4.92 -8.74 9.59
C LEU A 176 5.69 -9.33 8.41
N GLN A 177 6.67 -8.61 7.85
CA GLN A 177 7.50 -9.06 6.71
C GLN A 177 8.76 -9.80 7.19
N THR A 178 8.63 -10.60 8.25
CA THR A 178 9.68 -11.54 8.71
C THR A 178 9.06 -12.93 8.85
N ALA A 179 9.88 -13.99 8.80
CA ALA A 179 9.40 -15.36 8.94
C ALA A 179 8.62 -15.56 10.27
N ASP A 180 9.19 -15.10 11.39
CA ASP A 180 8.57 -15.16 12.72
C ASP A 180 7.27 -14.35 12.82
N GLY A 181 7.25 -13.17 12.20
CA GLY A 181 6.08 -12.29 12.22
C GLY A 181 4.94 -12.84 11.38
N TRP A 182 5.27 -13.39 10.21
CA TRP A 182 4.29 -14.02 9.33
C TRP A 182 3.70 -15.28 9.96
N ALA A 183 4.51 -16.13 10.60
CA ALA A 183 4.02 -17.30 11.33
C ALA A 183 3.05 -16.93 12.47
N LYS A 184 3.35 -15.85 13.21
CA LYS A 184 2.43 -15.31 14.24
C LYS A 184 1.14 -14.77 13.63
N PHE A 185 1.21 -14.16 12.46
CA PHE A 185 0.04 -13.69 11.72
C PHE A 185 -0.83 -14.84 11.22
N THR A 186 -0.26 -15.90 10.65
CA THR A 186 -1.01 -17.07 10.17
C THR A 186 -1.71 -17.81 11.30
N GLY A 187 -1.02 -17.97 12.45
CA GLY A 187 -1.61 -18.54 13.66
C GLY A 187 -2.76 -17.69 14.21
N GLY A 188 -2.60 -16.36 14.22
CA GLY A 188 -3.67 -15.43 14.58
C GLY A 188 -4.85 -15.51 13.62
N PHE A 189 -4.61 -15.60 12.32
CA PHE A 189 -5.66 -15.73 11.29
C PHE A 189 -6.46 -17.02 11.43
N PHE A 190 -5.79 -18.15 11.70
CA PHE A 190 -6.48 -19.43 11.92
C PHE A 190 -7.37 -19.38 13.16
N PHE A 191 -6.83 -18.93 14.30
CA PHE A 191 -7.59 -18.82 15.55
C PHE A 191 -8.76 -17.82 15.43
N GLY A 192 -8.50 -16.66 14.83
CA GLY A 192 -9.53 -15.64 14.55
C GLY A 192 -10.61 -16.16 13.59
N GLY A 193 -10.21 -16.89 12.55
CA GLY A 193 -11.12 -17.43 11.55
C GLY A 193 -12.09 -18.47 12.11
N ILE A 194 -11.59 -19.46 12.85
CA ILE A 194 -12.44 -20.47 13.50
C ILE A 194 -13.35 -19.83 14.55
N SER A 195 -12.84 -18.89 15.37
CA SER A 195 -13.67 -18.18 16.34
C SER A 195 -14.75 -17.31 15.68
N GLY A 196 -14.44 -16.64 14.57
CA GLY A 196 -15.42 -15.88 13.78
C GLY A 196 -16.53 -16.76 13.18
N VAL A 197 -16.18 -17.95 12.69
CA VAL A 197 -17.16 -18.93 12.18
C VAL A 197 -18.08 -19.43 13.29
N ILE A 198 -17.53 -19.78 14.46
CA ILE A 198 -18.31 -20.20 15.63
C ILE A 198 -19.23 -19.07 16.10
N TRP A 199 -18.74 -17.84 16.12
CA TRP A 199 -19.53 -16.67 16.52
C TRP A 199 -20.69 -16.41 15.55
N ALA A 200 -20.47 -16.51 14.25
CA ALA A 200 -21.53 -16.41 13.25
C ALA A 200 -22.58 -17.51 13.45
N TYR A 201 -22.15 -18.76 13.68
CA TYR A 201 -23.06 -19.87 13.96
C TYR A 201 -23.89 -19.62 15.24
N PHE A 202 -23.25 -19.13 16.30
CA PHE A 202 -23.93 -18.81 17.56
C PHE A 202 -25.01 -17.73 17.38
N LEU A 203 -24.70 -16.65 16.64
CA LEU A 203 -25.66 -15.57 16.39
C LEU A 203 -26.85 -16.02 15.54
N LEU A 204 -26.64 -16.95 14.61
CA LEU A 204 -27.70 -17.44 13.71
C LEU A 204 -28.60 -18.49 14.37
N TYR A 205 -28.05 -19.38 15.21
CA TYR A 205 -28.78 -20.55 15.71
C TYR A 205 -29.13 -20.49 17.20
N VAL A 206 -28.45 -19.67 18.00
CA VAL A 206 -28.72 -19.57 19.45
C VAL A 206 -29.48 -18.29 19.79
N LEU A 207 -29.10 -17.16 19.18
CA LEU A 207 -29.71 -15.87 19.43
C LEU A 207 -30.98 -15.61 18.59
N ASP A 208 -31.24 -16.45 17.57
CA ASP A 208 -32.43 -16.46 16.70
C ASP A 208 -32.88 -15.05 16.27
N LEU A 209 -31.89 -14.17 16.04
CA LEU A 209 -32.09 -12.77 15.69
C LEU A 209 -32.83 -12.69 14.35
N PRO A 210 -33.66 -11.65 14.11
CA PRO A 210 -34.45 -11.48 12.89
C PRO A 210 -33.55 -11.08 11.71
N TYR A 211 -32.65 -11.98 11.31
CA TYR A 211 -31.83 -11.85 10.13
C TYR A 211 -32.56 -12.43 8.92
N TYR A 212 -32.25 -11.88 7.75
CA TYR A 212 -32.83 -12.24 6.44
C TYR A 212 -32.33 -13.61 5.92
N ILE A 213 -32.16 -14.57 6.83
CA ILE A 213 -31.64 -15.92 6.64
C ILE A 213 -32.72 -16.96 6.94
N LYS A 214 -33.82 -16.56 7.59
CA LYS A 214 -35.04 -17.35 7.73
C LYS A 214 -35.85 -17.35 6.44
#